data_AF-A0AAV6V7U6-F1
#
_entry.id   AF-A0AAV6V7U6-F1
#
_cell.length_a   1.000
_cell.length_b   1.000
_cell.length_c   1.000
_cell.angle_alpha   90.00
_cell.angle_beta   90.00
_cell.angle_gamma   90.00
#
_symmetry.space_group_name_H-M   'P 1'
#
loop_
_entity.id
_entity.type
_entity.pdbx_description
1 polymer ?
#
loop_
_entity_poly.entity_id
_entity_poly.type
_entity_poly.pdbx_seq_one_letter_code
_entity_poly.pdbx_strand_id
1 'polypeptide(L)'
;MEKHHTNGNGVNGAEDPSLIQYESSLYKFKDERDAIQKKTFTKWVNKHLKKANKELRDLFVDLRDGHNLISLLEVLSGETLPREKGSMRFHMLQNVQIALDFLRYRKIKLVNIRAEDIVDGNPKLILGLIWTIILHFQNPGCISGVNVTVVSTTLAA
;
A
#
# COMPACT_ATOMS: atom_id res chain seq x y z
N MET A 1 54.67 -45.07 -4.65
CA MET A 1 53.88 -44.99 -5.89
C MET A 1 52.41 -44.88 -5.50
N GLU A 2 51.82 -43.68 -5.43
CA GLU A 2 51.15 -42.97 -6.55
C GLU A 2 50.05 -43.82 -7.20
N LYS A 3 48.78 -43.41 -7.36
CA LYS A 3 48.22 -42.06 -7.51
C LYS A 3 46.79 -41.93 -6.95
N HIS A 4 46.48 -40.73 -6.44
CA HIS A 4 45.14 -40.23 -6.20
C HIS A 4 44.35 -40.10 -7.51
N HIS A 5 43.06 -40.45 -7.50
CA HIS A 5 42.07 -39.90 -8.44
C HIS A 5 40.98 -39.21 -7.63
N THR A 6 41.02 -37.88 -7.62
CA THR A 6 39.89 -37.03 -7.30
C THR A 6 38.99 -36.95 -8.54
N ASN A 7 37.71 -37.30 -8.43
CA ASN A 7 36.73 -36.90 -9.44
C ASN A 7 35.88 -35.77 -8.89
N GLY A 8 36.11 -34.57 -9.42
CA GLY A 8 35.43 -33.34 -9.04
C GLY A 8 33.98 -33.37 -9.50
N ASN A 9 33.05 -33.25 -8.56
CA ASN A 9 31.64 -33.00 -8.85
C ASN A 9 31.45 -31.50 -9.11
N GLY A 10 31.93 -31.04 -10.26
CA GLY A 10 31.70 -29.69 -10.78
C GLY A 10 30.38 -29.65 -11.54
N VAL A 11 29.26 -29.59 -10.84
CA VAL A 11 27.99 -29.18 -11.45
C VAL A 11 27.96 -27.66 -11.57
N ASN A 12 28.67 -27.15 -12.57
CA ASN A 12 28.45 -25.79 -13.06
C ASN A 12 27.13 -25.80 -13.85
N GLY A 13 26.01 -25.65 -13.15
CA GLY A 13 24.72 -25.38 -13.77
C GLY A 13 24.75 -23.98 -14.37
N ALA A 14 25.09 -23.87 -15.66
CA ALA A 14 24.83 -22.66 -16.41
C ALA A 14 23.31 -22.47 -16.46
N GLU A 15 22.79 -21.56 -15.64
CA GLU A 15 21.38 -21.15 -15.69
C GLU A 15 21.04 -20.69 -17.11
N ASP A 16 19.91 -21.18 -17.65
CA ASP A 16 19.46 -20.87 -19.01
C ASP A 16 19.33 -19.33 -19.19
N PRO A 17 20.12 -18.71 -20.09
CA PRO A 17 20.10 -17.26 -20.29
C PRO A 17 18.72 -16.70 -20.66
N SER A 18 17.84 -17.52 -21.26
CA SER A 18 16.49 -17.11 -21.62
C SER A 18 15.55 -17.00 -20.40
N LEU A 19 15.73 -17.86 -19.40
CA LEU A 19 14.99 -17.81 -18.13
C LEU A 19 15.40 -16.58 -17.32
N ILE A 20 16.71 -16.30 -17.22
CA ILE A 20 17.23 -15.11 -16.53
C ILE A 20 16.65 -13.82 -17.14
N GLN A 21 16.59 -13.75 -18.48
CA GLN A 21 16.03 -12.60 -19.19
C GLN A 21 14.51 -12.46 -18.93
N TYR A 22 13.76 -13.56 -18.92
CA TYR A 22 12.32 -13.54 -18.64
C TYR A 22 12.03 -13.10 -17.20
N GLU A 23 12.73 -13.68 -16.22
CA GLU A 23 12.60 -13.29 -14.81
C GLU A 23 12.96 -11.82 -14.61
N SER A 24 14.08 -11.36 -15.19
CA SER A 24 14.50 -9.95 -15.14
C SER A 24 13.44 -9.01 -15.72
N SER A 25 12.82 -9.38 -16.85
CA SER A 25 11.72 -8.62 -17.44
C SER A 25 10.51 -8.59 -16.52
N LEU A 26 10.11 -9.71 -15.91
CA LEU A 26 8.99 -9.75 -14.96
C LEU A 26 9.24 -8.87 -13.73
N TYR A 27 10.45 -8.89 -13.16
CA TYR A 27 10.80 -8.03 -12.03
C TYR A 27 10.69 -6.55 -12.39
N LYS A 28 11.20 -6.13 -13.55
CA LYS A 28 11.07 -4.75 -14.04
C LYS A 28 9.60 -4.32 -14.19
N PHE A 29 8.77 -5.16 -14.83
CA PHE A 29 7.35 -4.84 -15.01
C PHE A 29 6.61 -4.74 -13.67
N LYS A 30 6.97 -5.58 -12.69
CA LYS A 30 6.40 -5.52 -11.35
C LYS A 30 6.77 -4.22 -10.64
N ASP A 31 8.05 -3.85 -10.65
CA ASP A 31 8.53 -2.62 -10.02
C ASP A 31 7.92 -1.36 -10.65
N GLU A 32 7.79 -1.31 -11.98
CA GLU A 32 7.12 -0.20 -12.67
C GLU A 32 5.65 -0.08 -12.27
N ARG A 33 4.92 -1.20 -12.22
CA ARG A 33 3.52 -1.22 -11.81
C ARG A 33 3.35 -0.79 -10.35
N ASP A 34 4.20 -1.29 -9.46
CA ASP A 34 4.17 -0.95 -8.03
C ASP A 34 4.51 0.55 -7.83
N ALA A 35 5.46 1.10 -8.61
CA ALA A 35 5.79 2.52 -8.60
C ALA A 35 4.64 3.40 -9.10
N ILE A 36 3.97 3.00 -10.20
CA ILE A 36 2.80 3.71 -10.73
C ILE A 36 1.65 3.67 -9.72
N GLN A 37 1.40 2.52 -9.09
CA GLN A 37 0.36 2.38 -8.07
C GLN A 37 0.65 3.27 -6.86
N LYS A 38 1.88 3.20 -6.31
CA LYS A 38 2.33 4.08 -5.22
C LYS A 38 2.10 5.54 -5.58
N LYS A 39 2.57 5.99 -6.75
CA LYS A 39 2.43 7.38 -7.21
C LYS A 39 0.96 7.82 -7.31
N THR A 40 0.10 6.93 -7.80
CA THR A 40 -1.34 7.19 -7.96
C THR A 40 -2.01 7.35 -6.61
N PHE A 41 -1.73 6.44 -5.67
CA PHE A 41 -2.27 6.48 -4.32
C PHE A 41 -1.74 7.68 -3.53
N THR A 42 -0.44 8.00 -3.63
CA THR A 42 0.13 9.21 -3.03
C THR A 42 -0.58 10.47 -3.50
N LYS A 43 -0.80 10.61 -4.82
CA LYS A 43 -1.54 11.76 -5.37
C LYS A 43 -2.96 11.84 -4.85
N TRP A 44 -3.65 10.70 -4.78
CA TRP A 44 -5.00 10.64 -4.26
C TRP A 44 -5.04 11.07 -2.78
N VAL A 45 -4.18 10.51 -1.94
CA VAL A 45 -4.10 10.87 -0.52
C VAL A 45 -3.77 12.36 -0.36
N ASN A 46 -2.79 12.88 -1.10
CA ASN A 46 -2.41 14.29 -1.04
C ASN A 46 -3.53 15.24 -1.50
N LYS A 47 -4.36 14.84 -2.46
CA LYS A 47 -5.55 15.63 -2.86
C LYS A 47 -6.48 15.89 -1.67
N HIS A 48 -6.63 14.91 -0.77
CA HIS A 48 -7.45 15.04 0.43
C HIS A 48 -6.68 15.72 1.57
N LEU A 49 -5.44 15.30 1.86
CA LEU A 49 -4.64 15.86 2.96
C LEU A 49 -4.33 17.35 2.82
N LYS A 50 -4.29 17.89 1.60
CA LYS A 50 -4.19 19.35 1.37
C LYS A 50 -5.29 20.14 2.08
N LYS A 51 -6.49 19.58 2.24
CA LYS A 51 -7.60 20.22 2.99
C LYS A 51 -7.31 20.36 4.49
N ALA A 52 -6.39 19.56 5.01
CA ALA A 52 -5.89 19.62 6.38
C ALA A 52 -4.46 20.20 6.47
N ASN A 53 -3.99 20.87 5.41
CA ASN A 53 -2.63 21.42 5.29
C ASN A 53 -1.51 20.40 5.55
N LYS A 54 -1.70 19.16 5.06
CA LYS A 54 -0.74 18.06 5.15
C LYS A 54 -0.39 17.50 3.77
N GLU A 55 0.78 16.88 3.66
CA GLU A 55 1.26 16.24 2.44
C GLU A 55 2.17 15.05 2.76
N LEU A 56 2.04 13.99 1.97
CA LEU A 56 2.96 12.85 1.94
C LEU A 56 4.02 13.05 0.87
N ARG A 57 5.27 12.79 1.24
CA ARG A 57 6.44 12.66 0.36
C ARG A 57 6.64 11.20 -0.02
N ASP A 58 6.58 10.30 0.97
CA ASP A 58 6.65 8.86 0.77
C ASP A 58 5.49 8.15 1.50
N LEU A 59 4.61 7.54 0.71
CA LEU A 59 3.44 6.80 1.20
C LEU A 59 3.78 5.73 2.25
N PHE A 60 4.92 5.03 2.11
CA PHE A 60 5.27 3.90 2.99
C PHE A 60 5.95 4.36 4.28
N VAL A 61 6.41 5.61 4.33
CA VAL A 61 7.07 6.19 5.50
C VAL A 61 6.11 7.11 6.25
N ASP A 62 5.45 8.00 5.53
CA ASP A 62 4.68 9.10 6.12
C ASP A 62 3.32 8.67 6.67
N LEU A 63 2.91 7.42 6.45
CA LEU A 63 1.72 6.84 7.08
C LEU A 63 2.02 6.10 8.39
N ARG A 64 3.29 5.83 8.70
CA ARG A 64 3.70 4.91 9.78
C ARG A 64 3.35 5.41 11.18
N ASP A 65 3.29 6.72 11.37
CA ASP A 65 2.94 7.33 12.67
C ASP A 65 1.43 7.40 12.93
N GLY A 66 0.61 7.05 11.93
CA GLY A 66 -0.85 7.08 11.97
C GLY A 66 -1.47 8.48 11.86
N HIS A 67 -0.71 9.57 12.00
CA HIS A 67 -1.30 10.92 12.02
C HIS A 67 -1.92 11.29 10.68
N ASN A 68 -1.26 10.94 9.58
CA ASN A 68 -1.76 11.18 8.23
C ASN A 68 -2.96 10.27 7.88
N LEU A 69 -2.99 9.02 8.36
CA LEU A 69 -4.15 8.15 8.21
C LEU A 69 -5.38 8.74 8.92
N ILE A 70 -5.22 9.16 10.17
CA ILE A 70 -6.31 9.78 10.91
C ILE A 70 -6.79 11.06 10.18
N SER A 71 -5.87 11.94 9.76
CA SER A 71 -6.26 13.17 9.03
C SER A 71 -6.98 12.88 7.72
N LEU A 72 -6.56 11.84 6.99
CA LEU A 72 -7.23 11.40 5.78
C LEU A 72 -8.67 10.97 6.09
N LEU A 73 -8.87 10.16 7.13
CA LEU A 73 -10.21 9.68 7.53
C LEU A 73 -11.11 10.81 8.02
N GLU A 74 -10.58 11.78 8.76
CA GLU A 74 -11.33 12.97 9.19
C GLU A 74 -11.78 13.78 7.97
N VAL A 75 -10.90 14.03 7.01
CA VAL A 75 -11.23 14.78 5.78
C VAL A 75 -12.26 14.03 4.92
N LEU A 76 -12.18 12.70 4.85
CA LEU A 76 -13.09 11.89 4.03
C LEU A 76 -14.47 11.73 4.66
N SER A 77 -14.53 11.60 5.99
CA SER A 77 -15.77 11.31 6.71
C SER A 77 -16.45 12.54 7.32
N GLY A 78 -15.72 13.64 7.52
CA GLY A 78 -16.18 14.82 8.24
C GLY A 78 -16.22 14.67 9.76
N GLU A 79 -15.78 13.53 10.31
CA GLU A 79 -15.75 13.29 11.76
C GLU A 79 -14.35 13.55 12.34
N THR A 80 -14.29 13.96 13.61
CA THR A 80 -13.03 14.14 14.34
C THR A 80 -12.65 12.85 15.05
N LEU A 81 -11.39 12.44 14.97
CA LEU A 81 -10.88 11.22 15.58
C LEU A 81 -9.87 11.55 16.70
N PRO A 82 -9.76 10.72 17.74
CA PRO A 82 -8.76 10.90 18.78
C PRO A 82 -7.34 10.69 18.23
N ARG A 83 -6.35 11.27 18.92
CA ARG A 83 -4.94 11.20 18.54
C ARG A 83 -4.06 11.09 19.79
N GLU A 84 -3.26 10.05 19.85
CA GLU A 84 -2.20 9.92 20.84
C GLU A 84 -1.04 10.84 20.47
N LYS A 85 -0.48 11.50 21.49
CA LYS A 85 0.65 12.42 21.36
C LYS A 85 1.93 11.68 21.73
N GLY A 86 2.97 11.82 20.91
CA GLY A 86 4.29 11.26 21.17
C GLY A 86 4.87 10.57 19.94
N SER A 87 6.17 10.27 19.98
CA SER A 87 6.91 9.72 18.84
C SER A 87 7.35 8.26 19.03
N MET A 88 7.18 7.70 20.22
CA MET A 88 7.51 6.28 20.46
C MET A 88 6.61 5.37 19.64
N ARG A 89 7.14 4.20 19.26
CA ARG A 89 6.41 3.15 18.52
C ARG A 89 5.06 2.81 19.14
N PHE A 90 4.94 2.84 20.47
CA PHE A 90 3.68 2.65 21.17
C PHE A 90 2.60 3.65 20.70
N HIS A 91 2.91 4.95 20.64
CA HIS A 91 1.96 5.97 20.18
C HIS A 91 1.64 5.81 18.69
N MET A 92 2.62 5.44 17.86
CA MET A 92 2.41 5.15 16.44
C MET A 92 1.39 4.00 16.27
N LEU A 93 1.56 2.91 17.02
CA LEU A 93 0.64 1.77 17.02
C LEU A 93 -0.76 2.18 17.45
N GLN A 94 -0.90 2.99 18.50
CA GLN A 94 -2.20 3.48 18.95
C GLN A 94 -2.87 4.37 17.90
N ASN A 95 -2.15 5.32 17.30
CA ASN A 95 -2.69 6.18 16.25
C ASN A 95 -3.13 5.39 15.00
N VAL A 96 -2.34 4.41 14.57
CA VAL A 96 -2.75 3.52 13.47
C VAL A 96 -3.97 2.70 13.89
N GLN A 97 -3.99 2.15 15.11
CA GLN A 97 -5.09 1.34 15.61
C GLN A 97 -6.41 2.13 15.64
N ILE A 98 -6.40 3.39 16.09
CA ILE A 98 -7.55 4.30 16.05
C ILE A 98 -8.10 4.42 14.61
N ALA A 99 -7.23 4.59 13.62
CA ALA A 99 -7.64 4.67 12.22
C ALA A 99 -8.27 3.34 11.73
N LEU A 100 -7.67 2.19 12.07
CA LEU A 100 -8.21 0.88 11.69
C LEU A 100 -9.55 0.58 12.38
N ASP A 101 -9.70 0.94 13.65
CA ASP A 101 -10.94 0.74 14.39
C ASP A 101 -12.07 1.64 13.88
N PHE A 102 -11.76 2.87 13.47
CA PHE A 102 -12.72 3.72 12.78
C PHE A 102 -13.24 3.06 11.49
N LEU A 103 -12.36 2.48 10.67
CA LEU A 103 -12.77 1.77 9.46
C LEU A 103 -13.68 0.56 9.79
N ARG A 104 -13.34 -0.22 10.82
CA ARG A 104 -14.17 -1.35 11.28
C ARG A 104 -15.53 -0.89 11.81
N TYR A 105 -15.56 0.21 12.56
CA TYR A 105 -16.78 0.84 13.06
C TYR A 105 -17.71 1.22 11.90
N ARG A 106 -17.15 1.77 10.81
CA ARG A 106 -17.85 2.07 9.54
C ARG A 106 -18.19 0.83 8.70
N LYS A 107 -18.03 -0.38 9.24
CA LYS A 107 -18.30 -1.67 8.57
C LYS A 107 -17.42 -1.94 7.34
N ILE A 108 -16.26 -1.31 7.26
CA ILE A 108 -15.26 -1.57 6.21
C ILE A 108 -14.44 -2.78 6.63
N LYS A 109 -14.42 -3.82 5.79
CA LYS A 109 -13.68 -5.06 6.07
C LYS A 109 -12.19 -4.87 5.78
N LEU A 110 -11.37 -5.02 6.82
CA LEU A 110 -9.91 -5.07 6.72
C LEU A 110 -9.47 -6.54 6.77
N VAL A 111 -9.02 -7.08 5.64
CA VAL A 111 -8.57 -8.47 5.57
C VAL A 111 -7.07 -8.53 5.86
N ASN A 112 -6.73 -9.09 7.03
CA ASN A 112 -5.35 -9.35 7.43
C ASN A 112 -4.44 -8.10 7.44
N ILE A 113 -4.98 -6.95 7.90
CA ILE A 113 -4.22 -5.73 8.11
C ILE A 113 -4.23 -5.40 9.60
N ARG A 114 -3.04 -5.32 10.20
CA ARG A 114 -2.84 -4.94 11.59
C ARG A 114 -2.11 -3.60 11.70
N ALA A 115 -2.08 -3.04 12.90
CA ALA A 115 -1.39 -1.77 13.13
C ALA A 115 0.12 -1.90 12.94
N GLU A 116 0.70 -3.02 13.36
CA GLU A 116 2.15 -3.30 13.24
C GLU A 116 2.60 -3.27 11.78
N ASP A 117 1.81 -3.83 10.88
CA ASP A 117 2.11 -3.87 9.44
C ASP A 117 2.30 -2.47 8.85
N ILE A 118 1.51 -1.50 9.31
CA ILE A 118 1.57 -0.11 8.86
C ILE A 118 2.74 0.61 9.54
N VAL A 119 2.90 0.42 10.86
CA VAL A 119 4.01 1.04 11.62
C VAL A 119 5.38 0.55 11.14
N ASP A 120 5.47 -0.71 10.69
CA ASP A 120 6.69 -1.28 10.09
C ASP A 120 6.89 -0.90 8.63
N GLY A 121 5.91 -0.26 8.00
CA GLY A 121 6.04 0.24 6.64
C GLY A 121 5.86 -0.85 5.58
N ASN A 122 5.10 -1.92 5.84
CA ASN A 122 4.88 -3.01 4.87
C ASN A 122 4.18 -2.48 3.61
N PRO A 123 4.87 -2.38 2.45
CA PRO A 123 4.34 -1.70 1.27
C PRO A 123 3.04 -2.33 0.77
N LYS A 124 2.97 -3.67 0.75
CA LYS A 124 1.81 -4.40 0.24
C LYS A 124 0.56 -4.14 1.09
N LEU A 125 0.71 -4.15 2.41
CA LEU A 125 -0.41 -3.94 3.33
C LEU A 125 -0.82 -2.47 3.40
N ILE A 126 0.12 -1.53 3.27
CA ILE A 126 -0.18 -0.09 3.13
C ILE A 126 -0.96 0.19 1.84
N LEU A 127 -0.52 -0.36 0.71
CA LEU A 127 -1.24 -0.21 -0.56
C LEU A 127 -2.64 -0.82 -0.47
N GLY A 128 -2.77 -2.00 0.15
CA GLY A 128 -4.05 -2.65 0.42
C GLY A 128 -4.98 -1.78 1.27
N LEU A 129 -4.47 -1.18 2.35
CA LEU A 129 -5.24 -0.29 3.21
C LEU A 129 -5.74 0.94 2.46
N ILE A 130 -4.86 1.64 1.74
CA ILE A 130 -5.24 2.85 0.98
C ILE A 130 -6.24 2.51 -0.12
N TRP A 131 -6.07 1.37 -0.80
CA TRP A 131 -7.03 0.87 -1.77
C TRP A 131 -8.41 0.63 -1.14
N THR A 132 -8.47 -0.02 0.02
CA THR A 132 -9.74 -0.23 0.74
C THR A 132 -10.43 1.10 1.10
N ILE A 133 -9.66 2.10 1.56
CA ILE A 133 -10.19 3.44 1.87
C ILE A 133 -10.72 4.12 0.59
N ILE A 134 -9.95 4.08 -0.49
CA ILE A 134 -10.34 4.65 -1.79
C ILE A 134 -11.67 4.06 -2.27
N LEU A 135 -11.79 2.72 -2.30
CA LEU A 135 -12.98 2.04 -2.78
C LEU A 135 -14.23 2.44 -2.01
N HIS A 136 -14.12 2.60 -0.68
CA HIS A 136 -15.24 2.95 0.16
C HIS A 136 -15.69 4.42 -0.02
N PHE A 137 -14.74 5.35 -0.03
CA PHE A 137 -15.06 6.78 0.01
C PHE A 137 -15.19 7.44 -1.37
N GLN A 138 -14.65 6.87 -2.44
CA GLN A 138 -14.84 7.41 -3.79
C GLN A 138 -16.15 6.95 -4.45
N ASN A 139 -16.66 5.77 -4.07
CA ASN A 139 -17.87 5.21 -4.66
C ASN A 139 -18.88 4.82 -3.57
N PRO A 140 -19.49 5.79 -2.86
CA PRO A 140 -20.49 5.49 -1.84
C PRO A 140 -21.73 4.75 -2.39
N GLY A 141 -21.94 4.72 -3.72
CA GLY A 141 -23.11 4.12 -4.37
C GLY A 141 -22.93 2.75 -5.04
N CYS A 142 -21.72 2.19 -5.16
CA CYS A 142 -21.53 0.96 -5.97
C CYS A 142 -21.55 -0.35 -5.16
N ILE A 143 -21.85 -0.30 -3.85
CA ILE A 143 -21.97 -1.49 -2.99
C ILE A 143 -23.45 -1.85 -2.73
N SER A 144 -24.39 -1.07 -3.28
CA SER A 144 -25.80 -1.44 -3.42
C SER A 144 -26.14 -1.59 -4.90
N GLY A 145 -26.01 -2.81 -5.43
CA GLY A 145 -26.51 -3.15 -6.76
C GLY A 145 -25.43 -3.16 -7.84
N VAL A 146 -25.21 -4.36 -8.36
CA VAL A 146 -24.49 -4.64 -9.61
C VAL A 146 -25.02 -3.73 -10.73
N ASN A 147 -24.12 -2.98 -11.38
CA ASN A 147 -24.06 -2.81 -12.84
C ASN A 147 -22.78 -2.06 -13.20
N VAL A 148 -21.81 -2.81 -13.72
CA VAL A 148 -20.62 -2.26 -14.39
C VAL A 148 -21.08 -1.73 -15.75
N THR A 149 -21.40 -0.44 -15.84
CA THR A 149 -21.45 0.25 -17.12
C THR A 149 -20.16 1.03 -17.30
N VAL A 150 -19.31 0.48 -18.15
CA VAL A 150 -18.10 1.14 -18.67
C VAL A 150 -18.52 2.46 -19.32
N VAL A 151 -18.04 3.58 -18.82
CA VAL A 151 -18.13 4.87 -19.54
C VAL A 151 -16.74 5.28 -20.00
N SER A 152 -16.39 4.77 -21.19
CA SER A 152 -15.51 5.49 -22.11
C SER A 152 -16.33 6.62 -22.74
N THR A 153 -16.00 7.87 -22.44
CA THR A 153 -16.18 9.13 -23.21
C THR A 153 -15.99 10.28 -22.20
N THR A 154 -15.26 11.36 -22.44
CA THR A 154 -14.85 12.01 -23.69
C THR A 154 -13.65 12.91 -23.39
N LEU A 155 -12.69 12.94 -24.32
CA LEU A 155 -11.80 14.08 -24.51
C LEU A 155 -12.66 15.32 -24.82
N ALA A 156 -12.40 16.42 -24.12
CA ALA A 156 -12.81 17.76 -24.54
C ALA A 156 -11.77 18.77 -24.03
N ALA A 157 -10.77 19.02 -24.88
CA ALA A 157 -10.11 20.31 -25.11
C ALA A 157 -9.36 20.21 -26.44
#